data_AF-G7M5D6-F1
#
_entry.id   AF-G7M5D6-F1
#
_cell.length_a   1.000
_cell.length_b   1.000
_cell.length_c   1.000
_cell.angle_alpha   90.00
_cell.angle_beta   90.00
_cell.angle_gamma   90.00
#
_symmetry.space_group_name_H-M   'P 1'
#
loop_
_entity.id
_entity.type
_entity.pdbx_description
1 polymer ?
#
loop_
_entity_poly.entity_id
_entity_poly.type
_entity_poly.pdbx_seq_one_letter_code
_entity_poly.pdbx_strand_id
1 'polypeptide(L)'
;MQLSKNKRALFIINNIIIATLLFSLFNFRNKVALADTISKEDAQNIIENIFQIKNKAILSKDLDSIQSLYATDTRYGQWAFEYEEKRVKYINNWAEKQGIKFVDIVPKVVVRKSTIKEDKCSFNITCNTEYKYIYPSEPWKINSSRLGTYHSFQLAKRGDAWIITKEWYTDPFADSLSLESIKADAIKEYIKAQPSRDISDISERRKGAKEYAEKYCGAASIEEYGFKYNNKYRNFNSQGGDCANFASQVLHEGAKFKETSVWNYDKGDATGPWVNADKFTYYMINSGRASVIAKGSYEKVYKASYKLLPGDFVAYEKKGDITHVSVVTGVDSKGYTLVTCHNSDRNNVPWDLGWSDKKIKFWLIKVNC
;
A
#
# COMPACT_ATOMS: atom_id res chain seq x y z
N MET A 1 56.28 71.31 23.56
CA MET A 1 54.99 71.38 22.82
C MET A 1 54.61 70.02 22.19
N GLN A 2 54.73 68.92 22.93
CA GLN A 2 54.61 67.55 22.38
C GLN A 2 53.59 66.67 23.14
N LEU A 3 53.29 67.01 24.40
CA LEU A 3 52.30 66.32 25.25
C LEU A 3 50.83 66.54 24.82
N SER A 4 50.50 67.62 24.10
CA SER A 4 49.11 67.91 23.69
C SER A 4 48.66 67.13 22.44
N LYS A 5 49.60 66.73 21.57
CA LYS A 5 49.30 65.94 20.36
C LYS A 5 48.97 64.48 20.70
N ASN A 6 49.67 63.90 21.67
CA ASN A 6 49.43 62.51 22.10
C ASN A 6 48.08 62.32 22.79
N LYS A 7 47.60 63.32 23.56
CA LYS A 7 46.26 63.27 24.17
C LYS A 7 45.13 63.37 23.14
N ARG A 8 45.30 64.18 22.08
CA ARG A 8 44.35 64.24 20.95
C ARG A 8 44.34 62.95 20.14
N ALA A 9 45.51 62.34 19.90
CA ALA A 9 45.60 61.06 19.20
C ALA A 9 44.92 59.93 19.99
N LEU A 10 45.14 59.83 21.30
CA LEU A 10 44.44 58.85 22.14
C LEU A 10 42.92 59.05 22.16
N PHE A 11 42.45 60.31 22.18
CA PHE A 11 41.02 60.60 22.16
C PHE A 11 40.37 60.20 20.83
N ILE A 12 41.04 60.41 19.70
CA ILE A 12 40.54 59.99 18.38
C ILE A 12 40.50 58.46 18.27
N ILE A 13 41.55 57.77 18.72
CA ILE A 13 41.62 56.30 18.71
C ILE A 13 40.52 55.69 19.59
N ASN A 14 40.27 56.26 20.78
CA ASN A 14 39.24 55.74 21.68
C ASN A 14 37.82 55.93 21.09
N ASN A 15 37.56 57.05 20.41
CA ASN A 15 36.27 57.27 19.74
C ASN A 15 36.08 56.35 18.51
N ILE A 16 37.15 56.01 17.78
CA ILE A 16 37.08 55.04 16.67
C ILE A 16 36.79 53.63 17.20
N ILE A 17 37.40 53.23 18.32
CA ILE A 17 37.15 51.93 18.96
C ILE A 17 35.72 51.84 19.49
N ILE A 18 35.19 52.91 20.09
CA ILE A 18 33.80 52.96 20.56
C ILE A 18 32.83 52.92 19.36
N ALA A 19 33.14 53.63 18.27
CA ALA A 19 32.33 53.60 17.05
C ALA A 19 32.32 52.21 16.38
N THR A 20 33.45 51.50 16.33
CA THR A 20 33.50 50.12 15.79
C THR A 20 32.83 49.10 16.70
N LEU A 21 32.90 49.27 18.03
CA LEU A 21 32.14 48.45 18.98
C LEU A 21 30.63 48.70 18.90
N LEU A 22 30.19 49.95 18.69
CA LEU A 22 28.77 50.25 18.47
C LEU A 22 28.28 49.74 17.11
N PHE A 23 29.12 49.77 16.07
CA PHE A 23 28.80 49.22 14.75
C PHE A 23 28.76 47.69 14.74
N SER A 24 29.60 47.02 15.55
CA SER A 24 29.53 45.57 15.73
C SER A 24 28.30 45.15 16.57
N LEU A 25 27.90 45.95 17.56
CA LEU A 25 26.65 45.75 18.31
C LEU A 25 25.40 46.00 17.44
N PHE A 26 25.43 46.94 16.49
CA PHE A 26 24.33 47.16 15.54
C PHE A 26 24.21 46.04 14.49
N ASN A 27 25.33 45.43 14.08
CA ASN A 27 25.33 44.25 13.21
C ASN A 27 25.04 42.94 13.96
N PHE A 28 25.03 42.95 15.30
CA PHE A 28 24.57 41.86 16.15
C PHE A 28 23.09 41.94 16.55
N ARG A 29 22.30 42.79 15.86
CA ARG A 29 20.86 42.51 15.77
C ARG A 29 20.69 41.25 14.95
N ASN A 30 20.57 40.13 15.66
CA ASN A 30 20.09 38.87 15.16
C ASN A 30 19.04 39.14 14.07
N LYS A 31 19.36 38.79 12.83
CA LYS A 31 18.33 38.29 11.93
C LYS A 31 17.78 37.05 12.64
N VAL A 32 16.83 37.24 13.53
CA VAL A 32 15.83 36.22 13.80
C VAL A 32 15.18 36.04 12.43
N ALA A 33 15.69 35.07 11.68
CA ALA A 33 14.94 34.49 10.60
C ALA A 33 13.66 33.99 11.28
N LEU A 34 12.56 34.71 11.10
CA LEU A 34 11.24 34.15 11.32
C LEU A 34 11.22 32.86 10.51
N ALA A 35 11.18 31.73 11.21
CA ALA A 35 11.02 30.43 10.59
C ALA A 35 9.56 30.31 10.14
N ASP A 36 9.18 31.08 9.13
CA ASP A 36 7.82 31.05 8.55
C ASP A 36 7.61 29.81 7.67
N THR A 37 8.67 29.08 7.33
CA THR A 37 8.58 27.79 6.67
C THR A 37 8.48 26.65 7.69
N ILE A 38 7.40 25.87 7.61
CA ILE A 38 7.24 24.62 8.37
C ILE A 38 8.48 23.73 8.21
N SER A 39 8.94 23.13 9.31
CA SER A 39 10.08 22.23 9.25
C SER A 39 9.72 20.93 8.50
N LYS A 40 10.74 20.23 7.99
CA LYS A 40 10.52 18.92 7.34
C LYS A 40 9.94 17.89 8.30
N GLU A 41 10.34 17.94 9.57
CA GLU A 41 9.87 17.06 10.62
C GLU A 41 8.40 17.32 10.94
N ASP A 42 8.00 18.59 11.12
CA ASP A 42 6.60 18.97 11.34
C ASP A 42 5.72 18.56 10.17
N ALA A 43 6.18 18.78 8.93
CA ALA A 43 5.47 18.38 7.73
C ALA A 43 5.27 16.85 7.66
N GLN A 44 6.27 16.08 8.11
CA GLN A 44 6.16 14.62 8.20
C GLN A 44 5.17 14.20 9.28
N ASN A 45 5.24 14.79 10.48
CA ASN A 45 4.30 14.54 11.58
C ASN A 45 2.85 14.81 11.18
N ILE A 46 2.61 15.88 10.41
CA ILE A 46 1.28 16.20 9.87
C ILE A 46 0.79 15.09 8.94
N ILE A 47 1.63 14.61 8.02
CA ILE A 47 1.25 13.51 7.11
C ILE A 47 0.94 12.25 7.91
N GLU A 48 1.81 11.88 8.85
CA GLU A 48 1.61 10.69 9.67
C GLU A 48 0.29 10.79 10.42
N ASN A 49 -0.01 11.93 11.05
CA ASN A 49 -1.27 12.18 11.72
C ASN A 49 -2.48 12.10 10.77
N ILE A 50 -2.38 12.67 9.57
CA ILE A 50 -3.44 12.55 8.54
C ILE A 50 -3.74 11.08 8.22
N PHE A 51 -2.70 10.27 7.96
CA PHE A 51 -2.89 8.85 7.68
C PHE A 51 -3.46 8.10 8.89
N GLN A 52 -3.08 8.47 10.12
CA GLN A 52 -3.68 7.90 11.34
C GLN A 52 -5.18 8.24 11.45
N ILE A 53 -5.56 9.50 11.25
CA ILE A 53 -6.96 9.96 11.28
C ILE A 53 -7.78 9.21 10.22
N LYS A 54 -7.29 9.16 8.97
CA LYS A 54 -7.96 8.42 7.88
C LYS A 54 -8.21 6.96 8.25
N ASN A 55 -7.21 6.25 8.77
CA ASN A 55 -7.34 4.83 9.10
C ASN A 55 -8.21 4.57 10.34
N LYS A 56 -8.15 5.44 11.36
CA LYS A 56 -9.08 5.40 12.50
C LYS A 56 -10.52 5.61 12.06
N ALA A 57 -10.76 6.54 11.14
CA ALA A 57 -12.08 6.83 10.61
C ALA A 57 -12.68 5.66 9.81
N ILE A 58 -11.87 4.81 9.17
CA ILE A 58 -12.37 3.56 8.54
C ILE A 58 -12.98 2.64 9.61
N LEU A 59 -12.34 2.52 10.78
CA LEU A 59 -12.78 1.68 11.89
C LEU A 59 -14.06 2.22 12.54
N SER A 60 -14.14 3.53 12.76
CA SER A 60 -15.29 4.19 13.40
C SER A 60 -16.40 4.58 12.42
N LYS A 61 -16.17 4.46 11.11
CA LYS A 61 -17.04 4.98 10.03
C LYS A 61 -17.27 6.49 10.13
N ASP A 62 -16.28 7.21 10.66
CA ASP A 62 -16.35 8.66 10.91
C ASP A 62 -15.98 9.46 9.65
N LEU A 63 -16.97 9.65 8.78
CA LEU A 63 -16.78 10.38 7.52
C LEU A 63 -16.54 11.89 7.73
N ASP A 64 -17.01 12.47 8.84
CA ASP A 64 -16.85 13.89 9.15
C ASP A 64 -15.38 14.20 9.45
N SER A 65 -14.72 13.35 10.25
CA SER A 65 -13.28 13.44 10.51
C SER A 65 -12.48 13.34 9.21
N ILE A 66 -12.87 12.47 8.27
CA ILE A 66 -12.20 12.37 6.97
C ILE A 66 -12.45 13.64 6.15
N GLN A 67 -13.69 14.10 6.05
CA GLN A 67 -14.04 15.28 5.25
C GLN A 67 -13.26 16.51 5.68
N SER A 68 -13.07 16.70 7.00
CA SER A 68 -12.31 17.83 7.56
C SER A 68 -10.85 17.90 7.10
N LEU A 69 -10.28 16.79 6.61
CA LEU A 69 -8.92 16.74 6.09
C LEU A 69 -8.81 17.30 4.67
N TYR A 70 -9.91 17.44 3.93
CA TYR A 70 -9.90 17.76 2.49
C TYR A 70 -10.47 19.14 2.18
N ALA A 71 -9.91 19.77 1.14
CA ALA A 71 -10.41 21.01 0.56
C ALA A 71 -11.60 20.70 -0.37
N THR A 72 -12.76 20.38 0.20
CA THR A 72 -13.99 19.99 -0.53
C THR A 72 -14.62 21.12 -1.35
N ASP A 73 -14.20 22.36 -1.13
CA ASP A 73 -14.49 23.54 -1.96
C ASP A 73 -13.73 23.54 -3.30
N THR A 74 -12.75 22.64 -3.47
CA THR A 74 -11.96 22.50 -4.70
C THR A 74 -12.27 21.18 -5.40
N ARG A 75 -12.22 21.17 -6.74
CA ARG A 75 -12.48 19.96 -7.54
C ARG A 75 -11.60 18.77 -7.12
N TYR A 76 -10.28 18.99 -6.97
CA TYR A 76 -9.35 17.91 -6.64
C TYR A 76 -9.44 17.45 -5.19
N GLY A 77 -9.68 18.37 -4.24
CA GLY A 77 -9.91 17.99 -2.84
C GLY A 77 -11.23 17.24 -2.67
N GLN A 78 -12.31 17.69 -3.32
CA GLN A 78 -13.60 16.99 -3.33
C GLN A 78 -13.49 15.57 -3.91
N TRP A 79 -12.82 15.41 -5.06
CA TRP A 79 -12.63 14.08 -5.65
C TRP A 79 -11.80 13.14 -4.77
N ALA A 80 -10.76 13.65 -4.11
CA ALA A 80 -9.96 12.87 -3.19
C ALA A 80 -10.77 12.42 -1.97
N PHE A 81 -11.60 13.31 -1.41
CA PHE A 81 -12.52 12.97 -0.33
C PHE A 81 -13.54 11.90 -0.74
N GLU A 82 -14.22 12.07 -1.88
CA GLU A 82 -15.21 11.10 -2.38
C GLU A 82 -14.62 9.71 -2.56
N TYR A 83 -13.35 9.64 -2.96
CA TYR A 83 -12.64 8.39 -3.12
C TYR A 83 -12.35 7.70 -1.78
N GLU A 84 -11.93 8.48 -0.78
CA GLU A 84 -11.74 7.96 0.58
C GLU A 84 -13.07 7.53 1.21
N GLU A 85 -14.15 8.28 0.97
CA GLU A 85 -15.51 7.92 1.43
C GLU A 85 -15.97 6.57 0.84
N LYS A 86 -15.73 6.38 -0.45
CA LYS A 86 -15.97 5.10 -1.16
C LYS A 86 -15.15 3.96 -0.56
N ARG A 87 -13.88 4.20 -0.24
CA ARG A 87 -12.99 3.22 0.40
C ARG A 87 -13.50 2.80 1.78
N VAL A 88 -13.93 3.75 2.63
CA VAL A 88 -14.53 3.44 3.95
C VAL A 88 -15.75 2.55 3.80
N LYS A 89 -16.68 2.92 2.89
CA LYS A 89 -17.89 2.14 2.62
C LYS A 89 -17.54 0.72 2.14
N TYR A 90 -16.60 0.60 1.21
CA TYR A 90 -16.17 -0.67 0.66
C TYR A 90 -15.61 -1.62 1.73
N ILE A 91 -14.63 -1.16 2.51
CA ILE A 91 -13.95 -1.97 3.53
C ILE A 91 -14.95 -2.48 4.57
N ASN A 92 -15.87 -1.62 5.01
CA ASN A 92 -16.86 -1.98 6.01
C ASN A 92 -17.90 -2.99 5.47
N ASN A 93 -18.38 -2.80 4.24
CA ASN A 93 -19.31 -3.73 3.62
C ASN A 93 -18.64 -5.08 3.33
N TRP A 94 -17.37 -5.09 2.93
CA TRP A 94 -16.60 -6.32 2.78
C TRP A 94 -16.43 -7.04 4.12
N ALA A 95 -16.13 -6.31 5.20
CA ALA A 95 -16.00 -6.88 6.54
C ALA A 95 -17.30 -7.56 6.99
N GLU A 96 -18.44 -6.91 6.75
CA GLU A 96 -19.77 -7.45 7.05
C GLU A 96 -20.03 -8.75 6.28
N LYS A 97 -19.77 -8.76 4.96
CA LYS A 97 -19.91 -9.95 4.10
C LYS A 97 -19.09 -11.13 4.61
N GLN A 98 -17.85 -10.88 5.07
CA GLN A 98 -16.98 -11.92 5.60
C GLN A 98 -17.28 -12.31 7.05
N GLY A 99 -18.10 -11.52 7.77
CA GLY A 99 -18.34 -11.72 9.19
C GLY A 99 -17.14 -11.43 10.08
N ILE A 100 -16.25 -10.54 9.65
CA ILE A 100 -15.05 -10.13 10.40
C ILE A 100 -15.25 -8.73 11.01
N LYS A 101 -14.43 -8.43 12.01
CA LYS A 101 -14.28 -7.08 12.56
C LYS A 101 -12.83 -6.63 12.43
N PHE A 102 -12.59 -5.51 11.76
CA PHE A 102 -11.31 -4.83 11.85
C PHE A 102 -11.14 -4.28 13.27
N VAL A 103 -9.99 -4.56 13.88
CA VAL A 103 -9.67 -4.14 15.25
C VAL A 103 -8.60 -3.05 15.28
N ASP A 104 -7.79 -2.96 14.22
CA ASP A 104 -6.71 -2.00 14.11
C ASP A 104 -6.31 -1.85 12.64
N ILE A 105 -5.94 -0.63 12.23
CA ILE A 105 -5.43 -0.33 10.90
C ILE A 105 -4.24 0.61 11.07
N VAL A 106 -3.03 0.07 10.90
CA VAL A 106 -1.78 0.73 11.26
C VAL A 106 -1.06 1.18 9.99
N PRO A 107 -1.04 2.49 9.68
CA PRO A 107 -0.23 3.00 8.58
C PRO A 107 1.22 3.21 9.02
N LYS A 108 2.14 2.88 8.12
CA LYS A 108 3.54 3.29 8.14
C LYS A 108 3.84 4.09 6.88
N VAL A 109 4.10 5.38 7.08
CA VAL A 109 4.34 6.35 6.02
C VAL A 109 5.83 6.50 5.80
N VAL A 110 6.28 6.45 4.55
CA VAL A 110 7.65 6.72 4.14
C VAL A 110 7.63 7.83 3.08
N VAL A 111 8.08 9.03 3.45
CA VAL A 111 8.20 10.16 2.53
C VAL A 111 9.41 9.94 1.62
N ARG A 112 9.16 9.70 0.32
CA ARG A 112 10.21 9.46 -0.68
C ARG A 112 10.74 10.76 -1.28
N LYS A 113 9.86 11.74 -1.51
CA LYS A 113 10.21 13.09 -1.96
C LYS A 113 9.27 14.09 -1.30
N SER A 114 9.81 15.26 -0.97
CA SER A 114 9.05 16.36 -0.39
C SER A 114 9.50 17.69 -0.99
N THR A 115 8.53 18.56 -1.27
CA THR A 115 8.75 19.98 -1.56
C THR A 115 7.92 20.76 -0.56
N ILE A 116 8.58 21.53 0.30
CA ILE A 116 7.96 22.24 1.41
C ILE A 116 8.11 23.73 1.16
N LYS A 117 6.99 24.44 1.23
CA LYS A 117 6.89 25.89 1.17
C LYS A 117 6.05 26.37 2.35
N GLU A 118 6.05 27.67 2.59
CA GLU A 118 5.32 28.32 3.67
C GLU A 118 3.82 27.98 3.70
N ASP A 119 3.17 28.01 2.53
CA ASP A 119 1.72 27.84 2.37
C ASP A 119 1.33 26.52 1.70
N LYS A 120 2.28 25.80 1.10
CA LYS A 120 2.02 24.61 0.29
C LYS A 120 3.13 23.57 0.39
N CYS A 121 2.72 22.33 0.60
CA CYS A 121 3.62 21.18 0.62
C CYS A 121 3.20 20.13 -0.41
N SER A 122 4.16 19.42 -0.99
CA SER A 122 3.93 18.35 -1.97
C SER A 122 4.82 17.17 -1.66
N PHE A 123 4.26 15.97 -1.72
CA PHE A 123 4.93 14.74 -1.30
C PHE A 123 4.70 13.60 -2.28
N ASN A 124 5.73 12.76 -2.41
CA ASN A 124 5.58 11.39 -2.89
C ASN A 124 5.78 10.45 -1.71
N ILE A 125 4.75 9.68 -1.38
CA ILE A 125 4.68 8.86 -0.18
C ILE A 125 4.52 7.39 -0.58
N THR A 126 5.28 6.52 0.07
CA THR A 126 4.95 5.10 0.14
C THR A 126 4.25 4.86 1.49
N CYS A 127 3.08 4.24 1.48
CA CYS A 127 2.39 3.86 2.70
C CYS A 127 2.17 2.35 2.74
N ASN A 128 2.73 1.70 3.76
CA ASN A 128 2.39 0.33 4.14
C ASN A 128 1.25 0.43 5.17
N THR A 129 0.11 -0.19 4.91
CA THR A 129 -1.01 -0.22 5.85
C THR A 129 -1.28 -1.65 6.27
N GLU A 130 -1.09 -1.95 7.56
CA GLU A 130 -1.45 -3.23 8.17
C GLU A 130 -2.90 -3.19 8.65
N TYR A 131 -3.73 -4.12 8.17
CA TYR A 131 -5.11 -4.31 8.61
C TYR A 131 -5.18 -5.53 9.50
N LYS A 132 -5.56 -5.32 10.76
CA LYS A 132 -5.78 -6.40 11.72
C LYS A 132 -7.26 -6.65 11.90
N TYR A 133 -7.66 -7.92 11.84
CA TYR A 133 -9.05 -8.30 11.95
C TYR A 133 -9.24 -9.62 12.69
N ILE A 134 -10.43 -9.77 13.27
CA ILE A 134 -10.85 -10.96 14.01
C ILE A 134 -12.15 -11.51 13.44
N TYR A 135 -12.39 -12.79 13.70
CA TYR A 135 -13.74 -13.34 13.68
C TYR A 135 -14.35 -13.17 15.09
N PRO A 136 -15.57 -12.63 15.24
CA PRO A 136 -16.18 -12.41 16.56
C PRO A 136 -16.32 -13.66 17.42
N SER A 137 -16.36 -14.86 16.81
CA SER A 137 -16.38 -16.14 17.53
C SER A 137 -15.03 -16.51 18.17
N GLU A 138 -13.92 -15.93 17.69
CA GLU A 138 -12.55 -16.22 18.14
C GLU A 138 -11.75 -14.91 18.29
N PRO A 139 -12.16 -14.00 19.19
CA PRO A 139 -11.59 -12.65 19.29
C PRO A 139 -10.11 -12.60 19.68
N TRP A 140 -9.56 -13.69 20.22
CA TRP A 140 -8.14 -13.83 20.55
C TRP A 140 -7.26 -14.20 19.34
N LYS A 141 -7.84 -14.59 18.21
CA LYS A 141 -7.11 -14.92 16.98
C LYS A 141 -7.09 -13.72 16.04
N ILE A 142 -6.04 -12.91 16.17
CA ILE A 142 -5.83 -11.74 15.30
C ILE A 142 -5.20 -12.18 13.99
N ASN A 143 -5.87 -11.86 12.89
CA ASN A 143 -5.37 -12.00 11.54
C ASN A 143 -4.78 -10.67 11.07
N SER A 144 -3.81 -10.71 10.16
CA SER A 144 -3.15 -9.52 9.62
C SER A 144 -2.97 -9.63 8.11
N SER A 145 -3.15 -8.51 7.43
CA SER A 145 -2.87 -8.34 6.01
C SER A 145 -2.26 -6.97 5.77
N ARG A 146 -1.42 -6.81 4.74
CA ARG A 146 -0.78 -5.52 4.42
C ARG A 146 -1.07 -5.11 2.98
N LEU A 147 -1.29 -3.81 2.81
CA LEU A 147 -1.38 -3.16 1.51
C LEU A 147 -0.32 -2.07 1.38
N GLY A 148 0.34 -2.04 0.23
CA GLY A 148 1.26 -0.99 -0.18
C GLY A 148 0.56 -0.01 -1.11
N THR A 149 0.66 1.28 -0.82
CA THR A 149 0.10 2.35 -1.66
C THR A 149 1.14 3.44 -1.92
N TYR A 150 1.05 4.06 -3.10
CA TYR A 150 1.98 5.07 -3.59
C TYR A 150 1.22 6.35 -3.91
N HIS A 151 1.46 7.40 -3.13
CA HIS A 151 0.65 8.62 -3.15
C HIS A 151 1.43 9.79 -3.72
N SER A 152 0.78 10.55 -4.60
CA SER A 152 1.11 11.94 -4.90
C SER A 152 0.16 12.84 -4.11
N PHE A 153 0.72 13.62 -3.20
CA PHE A 153 -0.04 14.24 -2.11
C PHE A 153 0.31 15.72 -1.98
N GLN A 154 -0.69 16.59 -1.85
CA GLN A 154 -0.51 18.04 -1.67
C GLN A 154 -1.32 18.57 -0.50
N LEU A 155 -0.65 19.34 0.35
CA LEU A 155 -1.23 20.06 1.46
C LEU A 155 -1.14 21.57 1.21
N ALA A 156 -2.16 22.31 1.64
CA ALA A 156 -2.11 23.77 1.71
C ALA A 156 -2.52 24.25 3.11
N LYS A 157 -1.88 25.31 3.58
CA LYS A 157 -2.20 25.94 4.86
C LYS A 157 -3.50 26.75 4.70
N ARG A 158 -4.48 26.51 5.58
CA ARG A 158 -5.76 27.24 5.64
C ARG A 158 -6.06 27.54 7.10
N GLY A 159 -5.88 28.79 7.50
CA GLY A 159 -5.84 29.18 8.91
C GLY A 159 -4.70 28.45 9.62
N ASP A 160 -5.00 27.78 10.73
CA ASP A 160 -4.04 27.01 11.52
C ASP A 160 -3.92 25.54 11.08
N ALA A 161 -4.70 25.11 10.08
CA ALA A 161 -4.75 23.73 9.62
C ALA A 161 -4.03 23.53 8.28
N TRP A 162 -3.47 22.34 8.10
CA TRP A 162 -2.97 21.86 6.81
C TRP A 162 -4.00 20.92 6.19
N ILE A 163 -4.53 21.31 5.03
CA ILE A 163 -5.65 20.65 4.37
C ILE A 163 -5.18 19.99 3.07
N ILE A 164 -5.68 18.80 2.79
CA ILE A 164 -5.42 18.05 1.56
C ILE A 164 -6.11 18.74 0.39
N THR A 165 -5.31 19.25 -0.54
CA THR A 165 -5.80 19.88 -1.77
C THR A 165 -5.74 18.94 -2.96
N LYS A 166 -4.89 17.92 -2.90
CA LYS A 166 -4.78 16.87 -3.91
C LYS A 166 -4.21 15.59 -3.30
N GLU A 167 -4.83 14.46 -3.60
CA GLU A 167 -4.29 13.14 -3.35
C GLU A 167 -4.55 12.27 -4.58
N TRP A 168 -3.54 11.55 -5.02
CA TRP A 168 -3.65 10.59 -6.13
C TRP A 168 -2.85 9.34 -5.81
N TYR A 169 -3.53 8.19 -5.82
CA TYR A 169 -2.92 6.87 -5.69
C TYR A 169 -3.80 5.82 -6.38
N THR A 170 -3.19 4.72 -6.79
CA THR A 170 -3.95 3.55 -7.26
C THR A 170 -4.53 2.81 -6.06
N ASP A 171 -5.80 3.06 -5.74
CA ASP A 171 -6.48 2.32 -4.68
C ASP A 171 -6.77 0.89 -5.12
N PRO A 172 -6.34 -0.13 -4.35
CA PRO A 172 -6.72 -1.51 -4.58
C PRO A 172 -8.24 -1.79 -4.58
N PHE A 173 -9.07 -0.84 -4.15
CA PHE A 173 -10.53 -1.02 -3.99
C PHE A 173 -11.39 -0.26 -5.00
N ALA A 174 -10.79 0.58 -5.85
CA ALA A 174 -11.49 1.56 -6.71
C ALA A 174 -12.61 0.95 -7.57
N ASP A 175 -12.39 -0.26 -8.09
CA ASP A 175 -13.28 -0.93 -9.04
C ASP A 175 -14.40 -1.76 -8.38
N SER A 176 -14.44 -1.88 -7.05
CA SER A 176 -15.24 -2.89 -6.34
C SER A 176 -16.49 -2.35 -5.61
N LEU A 177 -16.99 -1.18 -5.99
CA LEU A 177 -17.91 -0.37 -5.19
C LEU A 177 -19.41 -0.72 -5.25
N SER A 178 -19.80 -1.90 -5.76
CA SER A 178 -21.20 -2.33 -5.77
C SER A 178 -21.42 -3.59 -4.93
N LEU A 179 -21.56 -3.44 -3.61
CA LEU A 179 -21.89 -4.54 -2.69
C LEU A 179 -23.40 -4.72 -2.49
N GLU A 180 -24.22 -4.36 -3.48
CA GLU A 180 -25.68 -4.55 -3.41
C GLU A 180 -26.07 -6.03 -3.53
N SER A 181 -26.69 -6.56 -2.47
CA SER A 181 -27.44 -7.83 -2.38
C SER A 181 -26.67 -9.13 -2.67
N ILE A 182 -25.38 -9.19 -2.34
CA ILE A 182 -24.74 -10.50 -2.18
C ILE A 182 -25.46 -11.23 -1.03
N LYS A 183 -25.67 -12.55 -1.12
CA LYS A 183 -26.21 -13.40 -0.03
C LYS A 183 -25.22 -13.46 1.15
N ALA A 184 -24.94 -12.31 1.76
CA ALA A 184 -23.90 -12.10 2.75
C ALA A 184 -24.05 -13.06 3.93
N ASP A 185 -25.28 -13.33 4.37
CA ASP A 185 -25.56 -14.26 5.47
C ASP A 185 -25.09 -15.69 5.18
N ALA A 186 -25.36 -16.22 3.98
CA ALA A 186 -24.96 -17.57 3.62
C ALA A 186 -23.44 -17.73 3.49
N ILE A 187 -22.75 -16.67 3.04
CA ILE A 187 -21.29 -16.63 2.97
C ILE A 187 -20.71 -16.56 4.38
N LYS A 188 -21.21 -15.65 5.20
CA LYS A 188 -20.81 -15.44 6.58
C LYS A 188 -20.97 -16.70 7.42
N GLU A 189 -22.13 -17.36 7.37
CA GLU A 189 -22.35 -18.60 8.12
C GLU A 189 -21.46 -19.75 7.63
N TYR A 190 -21.20 -19.84 6.32
CA TYR A 190 -20.26 -20.83 5.80
C TYR A 190 -18.84 -20.61 6.33
N ILE A 191 -18.33 -19.38 6.27
CA ILE A 191 -16.96 -19.03 6.73
C ILE A 191 -16.83 -19.22 8.24
N LYS A 192 -17.81 -18.76 9.01
CA LYS A 192 -17.86 -18.90 10.47
C LYS A 192 -17.75 -20.36 10.92
N ALA A 193 -18.38 -21.27 10.17
CA ALA A 193 -18.36 -22.71 10.44
C ALA A 193 -17.05 -23.41 10.05
N GLN A 194 -16.14 -22.75 9.31
CA GLN A 194 -14.88 -23.37 8.92
C GLN A 194 -13.89 -23.43 10.09
N PRO A 195 -13.11 -24.52 10.20
CA PRO A 195 -11.99 -24.58 11.12
C PRO A 195 -10.79 -23.81 10.55
N SER A 196 -9.77 -23.62 11.39
CA SER A 196 -8.44 -23.26 10.88
C SER A 196 -7.91 -24.39 9.97
N ARG A 197 -7.11 -24.02 8.98
CA ARG A 197 -6.46 -24.98 8.08
C ARG A 197 -4.99 -25.10 8.41
N ASP A 198 -4.53 -26.33 8.62
CA ASP A 198 -3.11 -26.60 8.74
C ASP A 198 -2.46 -26.55 7.34
N ILE A 199 -1.47 -25.68 7.19
CA ILE A 199 -0.65 -25.52 5.99
C ILE A 199 0.85 -25.67 6.32
N SER A 200 1.17 -26.33 7.43
CA SER A 200 2.55 -26.59 7.85
C SER A 200 3.23 -27.69 7.02
N ASP A 201 2.48 -28.74 6.67
CA ASP A 201 2.96 -29.88 5.87
C ASP A 201 2.79 -29.67 4.35
N ILE A 202 3.27 -28.52 3.87
CA ILE A 202 3.35 -28.22 2.42
C ILE A 202 4.77 -28.53 1.90
N SER A 203 4.89 -28.84 0.62
CA SER A 203 6.20 -29.14 0.01
C SER A 203 7.18 -27.97 0.10
N GLU A 204 8.49 -28.26 0.12
CA GLU A 204 9.54 -27.23 0.17
C GLU A 204 9.42 -26.19 -0.96
N ARG A 205 8.97 -26.61 -2.14
CA ARG A 205 8.68 -25.68 -3.25
C ARG A 205 7.59 -24.67 -2.90
N ARG A 206 6.54 -25.10 -2.20
CA ARG A 206 5.45 -24.20 -1.75
C ARG A 206 5.92 -23.28 -0.63
N LYS A 207 6.77 -23.77 0.29
CA LYS A 207 7.41 -22.92 1.31
C LYS A 207 8.27 -21.84 0.66
N GLY A 208 9.11 -22.20 -0.32
CA GLY A 208 9.93 -21.26 -1.07
C GLY A 208 9.11 -20.23 -1.86
N ALA A 209 7.98 -20.64 -2.46
CA ALA A 209 7.05 -19.72 -3.12
C ALA A 209 6.49 -18.68 -2.14
N LYS A 210 6.03 -19.14 -0.96
CA LYS A 210 5.52 -18.27 0.10
C LYS A 210 6.57 -17.26 0.55
N GLU A 211 7.76 -17.74 0.92
CA GLU A 211 8.85 -16.89 1.42
C GLU A 211 9.24 -15.82 0.40
N TYR A 212 9.39 -16.21 -0.88
CA TYR A 212 9.71 -15.27 -1.95
C TYR A 212 8.62 -14.19 -2.08
N ALA A 213 7.35 -14.60 -2.08
CA ALA A 213 6.23 -13.69 -2.25
C ALA A 213 6.16 -12.66 -1.11
N GLU A 214 6.24 -13.11 0.15
CA GLU A 214 6.19 -12.22 1.32
C GLU A 214 7.38 -11.26 1.38
N LYS A 215 8.56 -11.69 0.90
CA LYS A 215 9.78 -10.90 0.85
C LYS A 215 9.77 -9.79 -0.19
N TYR A 216 9.24 -10.06 -1.38
CA TYR A 216 9.39 -9.17 -2.55
C TYR A 216 8.10 -8.50 -3.02
N CYS A 217 7.02 -8.54 -2.22
CA CYS A 217 5.73 -7.89 -2.54
C CYS A 217 5.72 -6.35 -2.44
N GLY A 218 6.88 -5.70 -2.60
CA GLY A 218 6.99 -4.25 -2.68
C GLY A 218 6.67 -3.54 -1.36
N ALA A 219 5.88 -2.48 -1.43
CA ALA A 219 5.51 -1.66 -0.28
C ALA A 219 4.68 -2.40 0.79
N ALA A 220 4.11 -3.56 0.47
CA ALA A 220 3.36 -4.38 1.43
C ALA A 220 4.23 -5.35 2.25
N SER A 221 5.52 -5.48 1.93
CA SER A 221 6.41 -6.32 2.73
C SER A 221 6.63 -5.73 4.13
N ILE A 222 7.08 -6.56 5.06
CA ILE A 222 7.46 -6.08 6.40
C ILE A 222 8.71 -5.21 6.31
N GLU A 223 8.91 -4.36 7.32
CA GLU A 223 10.03 -3.42 7.35
C GLU A 223 11.39 -4.10 7.25
N GLU A 224 11.55 -5.29 7.84
CA GLU A 224 12.78 -6.10 7.76
C GLU A 224 13.18 -6.40 6.30
N TYR A 225 12.20 -6.52 5.40
CA TYR A 225 12.44 -6.73 3.98
C TYR A 225 12.63 -5.42 3.19
N GLY A 226 12.42 -4.27 3.83
CA GLY A 226 12.77 -2.95 3.30
C GLY A 226 11.82 -2.42 2.23
N PHE A 227 10.58 -2.92 2.16
CA PHE A 227 9.54 -2.43 1.24
C PHE A 227 9.95 -2.49 -0.24
N LYS A 228 10.65 -3.55 -0.64
CA LYS A 228 11.33 -3.64 -1.93
C LYS A 228 10.80 -4.74 -2.84
N TYR A 229 10.97 -4.50 -4.14
CA TYR A 229 10.85 -5.51 -5.19
C TYR A 229 12.19 -6.24 -5.39
N ASN A 230 12.18 -7.38 -6.07
CA ASN A 230 13.44 -8.04 -6.46
C ASN A 230 14.10 -7.26 -7.61
N ASN A 231 15.30 -6.73 -7.36
CA ASN A 231 16.04 -5.91 -8.32
C ASN A 231 16.64 -6.69 -9.51
N LYS A 232 16.62 -8.02 -9.48
CA LYS A 232 16.97 -8.86 -10.64
C LYS A 232 15.95 -8.76 -11.77
N TYR A 233 14.72 -8.38 -11.44
CA TYR A 233 13.61 -8.30 -12.37
C TYR A 233 13.18 -6.86 -12.59
N ARG A 234 12.88 -6.52 -13.84
CA ARG A 234 12.27 -5.25 -14.19
C ARG A 234 10.91 -5.14 -13.51
N ASN A 235 10.63 -3.98 -12.93
CA ASN A 235 9.32 -3.63 -12.39
C ASN A 235 8.45 -3.08 -13.53
N PHE A 236 7.36 -3.79 -13.86
CA PHE A 236 6.43 -3.41 -14.93
C PHE A 236 5.19 -2.67 -14.41
N ASN A 237 5.14 -2.23 -13.14
CA ASN A 237 3.93 -1.64 -12.55
C ASN A 237 3.38 -0.44 -13.35
N SER A 238 4.26 0.38 -13.94
CA SER A 238 3.84 1.54 -14.76
C SER A 238 3.39 1.19 -16.18
N GLN A 239 3.68 -0.03 -16.65
CA GLN A 239 3.42 -0.48 -18.03
C GLN A 239 2.31 -1.55 -18.10
N GLY A 240 1.92 -2.10 -16.95
CA GLY A 240 1.02 -3.25 -16.85
C GLY A 240 1.78 -4.58 -16.89
N GLY A 241 1.15 -5.63 -16.34
CA GLY A 241 1.70 -7.00 -16.35
C GLY A 241 2.55 -7.39 -15.13
N ASP A 242 2.83 -6.45 -14.21
CA ASP A 242 3.72 -6.75 -13.09
C ASP A 242 3.19 -7.81 -12.12
N CYS A 243 1.87 -7.98 -12.01
CA CYS A 243 1.25 -9.08 -11.28
C CYS A 243 1.67 -10.47 -11.81
N ALA A 244 1.72 -10.65 -13.13
CA ALA A 244 2.14 -11.91 -13.76
C ALA A 244 3.66 -12.06 -13.72
N ASN A 245 4.41 -10.97 -13.90
CA ASN A 245 5.85 -10.95 -13.68
C ASN A 245 6.21 -11.44 -12.28
N PHE A 246 5.53 -10.92 -11.26
CA PHE A 246 5.72 -11.34 -9.88
C PHE A 246 5.31 -12.79 -9.63
N ALA A 247 4.15 -13.23 -10.14
CA ALA A 247 3.75 -14.63 -10.05
C ALA A 247 4.78 -15.56 -10.70
N SER A 248 5.34 -15.15 -11.85
CA SER A 248 6.37 -15.91 -12.54
C SER A 248 7.65 -16.01 -11.71
N GLN A 249 8.09 -14.90 -11.12
CA GLN A 249 9.22 -14.88 -10.19
C GLN A 249 8.99 -15.79 -8.97
N VAL A 250 7.81 -15.74 -8.36
CA VAL A 250 7.48 -16.59 -7.21
C VAL A 250 7.61 -18.07 -7.57
N LEU A 251 7.15 -18.47 -8.75
CA LEU A 251 7.26 -19.86 -9.20
C LEU A 251 8.69 -20.24 -9.61
N HIS A 252 9.42 -19.34 -10.28
CA HIS A 252 10.79 -19.59 -10.72
C HIS A 252 11.78 -19.61 -9.55
N GLU A 253 11.87 -18.51 -8.82
CA GLU A 253 12.85 -18.29 -7.74
C GLU A 253 12.44 -19.01 -6.46
N GLY A 254 11.14 -18.98 -6.13
CA GLY A 254 10.60 -19.61 -4.91
C GLY A 254 10.35 -21.10 -5.11
N ALA A 255 9.44 -21.46 -6.01
CA ALA A 255 9.06 -22.86 -6.26
C ALA A 255 10.04 -23.66 -7.15
N LYS A 256 11.12 -23.05 -7.62
CA LYS A 256 12.19 -23.69 -8.41
C LYS A 256 11.71 -24.29 -9.75
N PHE A 257 10.68 -23.70 -10.35
CA PHE A 257 10.26 -24.07 -11.70
C PHE A 257 11.34 -23.64 -12.69
N LYS A 258 11.76 -24.57 -13.57
CA LYS A 258 12.71 -24.24 -14.63
C LYS A 258 12.03 -23.35 -15.67
N GLU A 259 12.74 -22.33 -16.14
CA GLU A 259 12.31 -21.55 -17.30
C GLU A 259 12.26 -22.43 -18.55
N THR A 260 11.53 -21.96 -19.56
CA THR A 260 11.42 -22.59 -20.88
C THR A 260 11.56 -21.52 -21.96
N SER A 261 11.71 -21.91 -23.22
CA SER A 261 11.70 -20.95 -24.33
C SER A 261 10.41 -20.11 -24.44
N VAL A 262 9.29 -20.60 -23.88
CA VAL A 262 7.97 -19.93 -23.92
C VAL A 262 7.70 -19.08 -22.68
N TRP A 263 8.27 -19.46 -21.54
CA TRP A 263 8.14 -18.78 -20.25
C TRP A 263 9.52 -18.60 -19.66
N ASN A 264 10.10 -17.43 -19.89
CA ASN A 264 11.42 -17.01 -19.42
C ASN A 264 11.50 -15.49 -19.28
N TYR A 265 12.56 -15.09 -18.58
CA TYR A 265 13.02 -13.72 -18.43
C TYR A 265 14.54 -13.67 -18.63
N ASP A 266 15.01 -12.77 -19.49
CA ASP A 266 16.44 -12.53 -19.71
C ASP A 266 16.74 -11.03 -19.68
N LYS A 267 17.58 -10.61 -18.73
CA LYS A 267 18.19 -9.27 -18.66
C LYS A 267 17.25 -8.07 -18.91
N GLY A 268 16.01 -8.14 -18.44
CA GLY A 268 15.03 -7.03 -18.59
C GLY A 268 13.94 -7.30 -19.60
N ASP A 269 14.12 -8.32 -20.45
CA ASP A 269 13.14 -8.78 -21.41
C ASP A 269 12.39 -10.00 -20.88
N ALA A 270 11.09 -10.00 -21.08
CA ALA A 270 10.18 -11.03 -20.58
C ALA A 270 9.31 -11.54 -21.72
N THR A 271 9.15 -12.86 -21.79
CA THR A 271 8.17 -13.46 -22.70
C THR A 271 6.74 -13.09 -22.31
N GLY A 272 5.82 -13.16 -23.27
CA GLY A 272 4.39 -12.90 -23.01
C GLY A 272 3.83 -13.70 -21.83
N PRO A 273 3.99 -15.02 -21.78
CA PRO A 273 3.58 -15.84 -20.64
C PRO A 273 4.25 -15.50 -19.30
N TRP A 274 5.40 -14.83 -19.30
CA TRP A 274 6.05 -14.40 -18.06
C TRP A 274 5.38 -13.14 -17.46
N VAL A 275 5.00 -12.18 -18.32
CA VAL A 275 4.62 -10.82 -17.88
C VAL A 275 3.14 -10.48 -18.12
N ASN A 276 2.39 -11.26 -18.87
CA ASN A 276 0.98 -10.97 -19.15
C ASN A 276 0.06 -11.96 -18.40
N ALA A 277 -0.91 -11.45 -17.64
CA ALA A 277 -1.75 -12.26 -16.75
C ALA A 277 -2.56 -13.35 -17.48
N ASP A 278 -3.09 -13.02 -18.65
CA ASP A 278 -3.84 -13.96 -19.48
C ASP A 278 -2.94 -15.04 -20.07
N LYS A 279 -1.85 -14.63 -20.73
CA LYS A 279 -0.86 -15.57 -21.31
C LYS A 279 -0.20 -16.44 -20.25
N PHE A 280 0.10 -15.89 -19.08
CA PHE A 280 0.63 -16.63 -17.92
C PHE A 280 -0.34 -17.73 -17.50
N THR A 281 -1.61 -17.37 -17.27
CA THR A 281 -2.61 -18.32 -16.80
C THR A 281 -2.81 -19.45 -17.80
N TYR A 282 -2.98 -19.13 -19.08
CA TYR A 282 -3.12 -20.14 -20.14
C TYR A 282 -1.87 -20.99 -20.30
N TYR A 283 -0.66 -20.41 -20.24
CA TYR A 283 0.58 -21.18 -20.29
C TYR A 283 0.66 -22.17 -19.13
N MET A 284 0.38 -21.74 -17.89
CA MET A 284 0.44 -22.60 -16.71
C MET A 284 -0.51 -23.79 -16.83
N ILE A 285 -1.73 -23.56 -17.33
CA ILE A 285 -2.72 -24.62 -17.56
C ILE A 285 -2.30 -25.53 -18.73
N ASN A 286 -2.02 -24.96 -19.89
CA ASN A 286 -1.77 -25.73 -21.13
C ASN A 286 -0.45 -26.49 -21.11
N SER A 287 0.55 -26.04 -20.34
CA SER A 287 1.81 -26.77 -20.14
C SER A 287 1.71 -27.93 -19.15
N GLY A 288 0.56 -28.11 -18.49
CA GLY A 288 0.37 -29.11 -17.42
C GLY A 288 1.04 -28.72 -16.09
N ARG A 289 1.57 -27.50 -15.97
CA ARG A 289 2.14 -26.97 -14.71
C ARG A 289 1.07 -26.62 -13.68
N ALA A 290 -0.17 -26.43 -14.12
CA ALA A 290 -1.29 -26.10 -13.26
C ALA A 290 -2.61 -26.67 -13.78
N SER A 291 -3.64 -26.68 -12.92
CA SER A 291 -5.00 -27.11 -13.24
C SER A 291 -6.03 -26.19 -12.60
N VAL A 292 -7.20 -26.07 -13.23
CA VAL A 292 -8.31 -25.25 -12.70
C VAL A 292 -9.07 -26.05 -11.64
N ILE A 293 -9.13 -25.54 -10.41
CA ILE A 293 -9.96 -26.09 -9.33
C ILE A 293 -11.43 -25.71 -9.54
N ALA A 294 -11.67 -24.41 -9.80
CA ALA A 294 -13.01 -23.87 -10.05
C ALA A 294 -12.90 -22.55 -10.82
N LYS A 295 -13.94 -22.21 -11.58
CA LYS A 295 -14.09 -20.96 -12.31
C LYS A 295 -15.51 -20.42 -12.17
N GLY A 296 -15.68 -19.13 -11.88
CA GLY A 296 -17.00 -18.50 -11.83
C GLY A 296 -17.05 -17.19 -11.05
N SER A 297 -18.27 -16.72 -10.76
CA SER A 297 -18.47 -15.62 -9.81
C SER A 297 -18.03 -16.03 -8.40
N TYR A 298 -17.90 -15.05 -7.51
CA TYR A 298 -17.54 -15.29 -6.11
C TYR A 298 -18.38 -16.39 -5.46
N GLU A 299 -19.71 -16.33 -5.60
CA GLU A 299 -20.66 -17.27 -4.99
C GLU A 299 -20.46 -18.71 -5.48
N LYS A 300 -19.96 -18.88 -6.70
CA LYS A 300 -19.70 -20.20 -7.29
C LYS A 300 -18.39 -20.81 -6.79
N VAL A 301 -17.40 -19.99 -6.42
CA VAL A 301 -16.03 -20.47 -6.17
C VAL A 301 -15.56 -20.32 -4.74
N TYR A 302 -16.18 -19.48 -3.91
CA TYR A 302 -15.64 -19.15 -2.57
C TYR A 302 -15.47 -20.38 -1.66
N LYS A 303 -16.33 -21.40 -1.80
CA LYS A 303 -16.15 -22.66 -1.05
C LYS A 303 -14.93 -23.45 -1.54
N ALA A 304 -14.65 -23.41 -2.84
CA ALA A 304 -13.52 -24.09 -3.44
C ALA A 304 -12.18 -23.39 -3.17
N SER A 305 -12.17 -22.10 -2.78
CA SER A 305 -10.94 -21.38 -2.45
C SER A 305 -10.20 -22.02 -1.27
N TYR A 306 -10.93 -22.69 -0.37
CA TYR A 306 -10.39 -23.46 0.75
C TYR A 306 -9.50 -24.64 0.34
N LYS A 307 -9.45 -25.00 -0.95
CA LYS A 307 -8.54 -26.03 -1.48
C LYS A 307 -7.17 -25.47 -1.90
N LEU A 308 -7.04 -24.15 -2.01
CA LEU A 308 -5.81 -23.50 -2.48
C LEU A 308 -4.72 -23.55 -1.41
N LEU A 309 -3.49 -23.88 -1.82
CA LEU A 309 -2.31 -23.94 -0.96
C LEU A 309 -1.29 -22.87 -1.38
N PRO A 310 -0.34 -22.50 -0.51
CA PRO A 310 0.72 -21.56 -0.89
C PRO A 310 1.44 -21.97 -2.19
N GLY A 311 1.65 -21.01 -3.10
CA GLY A 311 2.18 -21.25 -4.45
C GLY A 311 1.11 -21.55 -5.53
N ASP A 312 -0.13 -21.84 -5.15
CA ASP A 312 -1.28 -21.77 -6.06
C ASP A 312 -1.58 -20.30 -6.40
N PHE A 313 -2.47 -20.02 -7.35
CA PHE A 313 -2.83 -18.63 -7.67
C PHE A 313 -4.30 -18.46 -8.02
N VAL A 314 -4.76 -17.22 -7.90
CA VAL A 314 -6.10 -16.77 -8.34
C VAL A 314 -5.91 -15.86 -9.54
N ALA A 315 -6.61 -16.16 -10.64
CA ALA A 315 -6.72 -15.28 -11.80
C ALA A 315 -8.08 -14.55 -11.80
N TYR A 316 -8.06 -13.25 -12.11
CA TYR A 316 -9.23 -12.38 -12.09
C TYR A 316 -9.57 -11.97 -13.53
N GLU A 317 -10.70 -12.48 -14.02
CA GLU A 317 -11.23 -12.25 -15.37
C GLU A 317 -12.24 -11.11 -15.34
N LYS A 318 -12.04 -10.08 -16.17
CA LYS A 318 -12.98 -8.98 -16.39
C LYS A 318 -13.32 -8.91 -17.88
N LYS A 319 -14.60 -9.04 -18.22
CA LYS A 319 -15.09 -9.01 -19.62
C LYS A 319 -14.44 -10.04 -20.56
N GLY A 320 -14.01 -11.19 -20.03
CA GLY A 320 -13.41 -12.28 -20.81
C GLY A 320 -11.89 -12.32 -20.77
N ASP A 321 -11.24 -11.23 -20.37
CA ASP A 321 -9.78 -11.13 -20.28
C ASP A 321 -9.33 -11.31 -18.82
N ILE A 322 -8.27 -12.09 -18.60
CA ILE A 322 -7.63 -12.16 -17.28
C ILE A 322 -6.77 -10.91 -17.09
N THR A 323 -7.25 -9.98 -16.26
CA THR A 323 -6.61 -8.68 -16.04
C THR A 323 -5.61 -8.70 -14.89
N HIS A 324 -5.66 -9.72 -14.02
CA HIS A 324 -4.81 -9.78 -12.84
C HIS A 324 -4.59 -11.23 -12.38
N VAL A 325 -3.49 -11.45 -11.65
CA VAL A 325 -3.21 -12.70 -10.93
C VAL A 325 -2.64 -12.39 -9.55
N SER A 326 -2.97 -13.22 -8.55
CA SER A 326 -2.37 -13.14 -7.21
C SER A 326 -1.97 -14.51 -6.71
N VAL A 327 -0.79 -14.62 -6.09
CA VAL A 327 -0.27 -15.90 -5.59
C VAL A 327 -0.76 -16.13 -4.18
N VAL A 328 -1.22 -17.35 -3.90
CA VAL A 328 -1.62 -17.78 -2.57
C VAL A 328 -0.40 -17.92 -1.69
N THR A 329 -0.44 -17.32 -0.50
CA THR A 329 0.68 -17.27 0.45
C THR A 329 0.31 -17.79 1.83
N GLY A 330 -0.99 -17.82 2.14
CA GLY A 330 -1.43 -18.29 3.44
C GLY A 330 -2.93 -18.49 3.54
N VAL A 331 -3.35 -18.67 4.78
CA VAL A 331 -4.75 -18.77 5.19
C VAL A 331 -4.93 -18.01 6.50
N ASP A 332 -6.13 -17.50 6.74
CA ASP A 332 -6.47 -16.88 8.02
C ASP A 332 -6.88 -17.93 9.08
N SER A 333 -7.26 -17.45 10.26
CA SER A 333 -7.71 -18.27 11.39
C SER A 333 -8.94 -19.15 11.12
N LYS A 334 -9.73 -18.85 10.08
CA LYS A 334 -10.86 -19.66 9.58
C LYS A 334 -10.51 -20.44 8.31
N GLY A 335 -9.23 -20.49 7.92
CA GLY A 335 -8.79 -21.18 6.70
C GLY A 335 -9.09 -20.41 5.40
N TYR A 336 -9.54 -19.16 5.49
CA TYR A 336 -9.85 -18.34 4.32
C TYR A 336 -8.55 -17.97 3.59
N THR A 337 -8.54 -18.13 2.27
CA THR A 337 -7.33 -18.01 1.47
C THR A 337 -6.78 -16.59 1.41
N LEU A 338 -5.48 -16.45 1.60
CA LEU A 338 -4.75 -15.19 1.55
C LEU A 338 -3.79 -15.18 0.36
N VAL A 339 -3.71 -14.03 -0.32
CA VAL A 339 -2.87 -13.83 -1.50
C VAL A 339 -1.93 -12.65 -1.35
N THR A 340 -0.83 -12.73 -2.11
CA THR A 340 0.21 -11.72 -2.23
C THR A 340 0.43 -11.44 -3.71
N CYS A 341 0.54 -10.18 -4.10
CA CYS A 341 0.71 -9.77 -5.50
C CYS A 341 1.27 -8.35 -5.66
N HIS A 342 1.74 -8.03 -6.87
CA HIS A 342 2.03 -6.65 -7.31
C HIS A 342 0.78 -5.98 -7.91
N ASN A 343 0.90 -4.75 -8.42
CA ASN A 343 -0.19 -3.89 -8.90
C ASN A 343 -1.23 -3.62 -7.78
N SER A 344 -0.86 -2.68 -6.91
CA SER A 344 -1.44 -2.40 -5.57
C SER A 344 -0.95 -3.34 -4.46
N ASP A 345 0.34 -3.72 -4.53
CA ASP A 345 1.16 -4.42 -3.54
C ASP A 345 0.38 -4.99 -2.35
N ARG A 346 0.19 -6.30 -2.36
CA ARG A 346 -0.62 -7.02 -1.38
C ARG A 346 0.22 -8.06 -0.69
N ASN A 347 0.07 -8.21 0.61
CA ASN A 347 0.71 -9.26 1.39
C ASN A 347 -0.29 -9.91 2.35
N ASN A 348 -0.54 -11.20 2.13
CA ASN A 348 -1.51 -12.01 2.89
C ASN A 348 -2.91 -11.35 2.96
N VAL A 349 -3.35 -10.78 1.83
CA VAL A 349 -4.67 -10.13 1.72
C VAL A 349 -5.71 -11.17 1.33
N PRO A 350 -6.92 -11.16 1.92
CA PRO A 350 -8.01 -12.03 1.48
C PRO A 350 -8.25 -11.92 -0.04
N TRP A 351 -8.28 -13.06 -0.72
CA TRP A 351 -8.23 -13.13 -2.19
C TRP A 351 -9.31 -12.34 -2.94
N ASP A 352 -10.46 -12.07 -2.31
CA ASP A 352 -11.57 -11.33 -2.93
C ASP A 352 -11.64 -9.86 -2.49
N LEU A 353 -10.86 -9.43 -1.49
CA LEU A 353 -10.84 -8.04 -1.05
C LEU A 353 -10.29 -7.16 -2.17
N GLY A 354 -11.03 -6.15 -2.58
CA GLY A 354 -10.76 -5.34 -3.78
C GLY A 354 -11.21 -5.95 -5.11
N TRP A 355 -11.96 -7.06 -5.08
CA TRP A 355 -12.47 -7.75 -6.28
C TRP A 355 -13.97 -8.04 -6.25
N SER A 356 -14.78 -7.14 -5.68
CA SER A 356 -16.21 -7.37 -5.45
C SER A 356 -17.15 -6.91 -6.59
N ASP A 357 -16.62 -6.47 -7.73
CA ASP A 357 -17.43 -6.19 -8.93
C ASP A 357 -18.03 -7.51 -9.47
N LYS A 358 -19.36 -7.53 -9.68
CA LYS A 358 -20.12 -8.69 -10.20
C LYS A 358 -19.64 -9.15 -11.59
N LYS A 359 -18.94 -8.29 -12.33
CA LYS A 359 -18.35 -8.62 -13.65
C LYS A 359 -17.05 -9.40 -13.53
N ILE A 360 -16.46 -9.50 -12.34
CA ILE A 360 -15.26 -10.29 -12.08
C ILE A 360 -15.65 -11.76 -11.97
N LYS A 361 -14.95 -12.59 -12.75
CA LYS A 361 -14.92 -14.04 -12.54
C LYS A 361 -13.55 -14.43 -12.03
N PHE A 362 -13.54 -15.40 -11.16
CA PHE A 362 -12.33 -15.91 -10.53
C PHE A 362 -12.02 -17.28 -11.07
N TRP A 363 -10.73 -17.53 -11.28
CA TRP A 363 -10.19 -18.84 -11.56
C TRP A 363 -9.29 -19.23 -10.41
N LEU A 364 -9.65 -20.30 -9.71
CA LEU A 364 -8.83 -20.87 -8.65
C LEU A 364 -7.91 -21.91 -9.29
N ILE A 365 -6.61 -21.65 -9.32
CA ILE A 365 -5.64 -22.44 -10.07
C ILE A 365 -4.69 -23.17 -9.12
N LYS A 366 -4.70 -24.50 -9.17
CA LYS A 366 -3.76 -25.35 -8.45
C LYS A 366 -2.48 -25.50 -9.26
N VAL A 367 -1.33 -25.18 -8.67
CA VAL A 367 -0.02 -25.40 -9.29
C VAL A 367 0.52 -26.78 -8.89
N ASN A 368 1.10 -27.49 -9.84
CA ASN A 368 1.72 -28.80 -9.64
C ASN A 368 3.15 -28.63 -9.11
N CYS A 369 3.26 -28.17 -7.86
CA CYS A 369 4.51 -27.94 -7.15
C CYS A 369 5.17 -29.22 -6.64
#